data_AF-A0A1T1H7M3-F1
#
_entry.id   AF-A0A1T1H7M3-F1
#
_cell.length_a   1.000
_cell.length_b   1.000
_cell.length_c   1.000
_cell.angle_alpha   90.00
_cell.angle_beta   90.00
_cell.angle_gamma   90.00
#
_symmetry.space_group_name_H-M   'P 1'
#
loop_
_entity.id
_entity.type
_entity.pdbx_description
1 polymer ?
#
loop_
_entity_poly.entity_id
_entity_poly.type
_entity_poly.pdbx_seq_one_letter_code
_entity_poly.pdbx_strand_id
1 'polypeptide(L)'
;DGNGNLTYSIQVKTDDLEADNSVDASVTATDAAGNSQTATADRDISVDTEINASITIDTIAGDDVLNADEADKEFTSVTGTVGGDVKAGDEVTLTVNGETYTGNVVENASGDLTYSIPVKTDDLEADNSIDASVTATDAAGNSQTATADRDISVDTEINASITIDIIAGDDVLNAEEADKEFTSVTGTVGGDVKAGDEVTLTVNGETYTGNVVENTA
;
A
#
# COMPACT_ATOMS: atom_id res chain seq x y z
N ASP A 1 49.39 -4.38 25.61
CA ASP A 1 48.39 -5.11 24.78
C ASP A 1 48.55 -6.65 24.86
N GLY A 2 48.74 -7.29 26.01
CA GLY A 2 48.92 -8.76 26.06
C GLY A 2 50.21 -9.32 25.40
N ASN A 3 50.86 -8.55 24.52
CA ASN A 3 52.09 -8.89 23.79
C ASN A 3 53.31 -8.11 24.32
N GLY A 4 53.15 -7.36 25.41
CA GLY A 4 54.20 -6.56 26.03
C GLY A 4 54.36 -5.14 25.47
N ASN A 5 53.51 -4.70 24.53
CA ASN A 5 53.54 -3.31 24.07
C ASN A 5 52.81 -2.39 25.06
N LEU A 6 53.36 -1.18 25.22
CA LEU A 6 52.72 -0.07 25.92
C LEU A 6 51.58 0.50 25.07
N THR A 7 50.48 0.91 25.70
CA THR A 7 49.26 1.39 25.03
C THR A 7 48.76 2.69 25.65
N TYR A 8 48.06 3.52 24.88
CA TYR A 8 47.35 4.72 25.36
C TYR A 8 45.85 4.64 25.04
N SER A 9 45.03 5.34 25.83
CA SER A 9 43.60 5.50 25.61
C SER A 9 43.19 6.87 26.15
N ILE A 10 42.61 7.70 25.29
CA ILE A 10 42.18 9.06 25.61
C ILE A 10 40.76 9.21 25.05
N GLN A 11 39.84 9.67 25.88
CA GLN A 11 38.51 10.03 25.42
C GLN A 11 38.58 11.39 24.74
N VAL A 12 38.12 11.44 23.48
CA VAL A 12 37.92 12.66 22.71
C VAL A 12 36.42 12.89 22.55
N LYS A 13 35.99 14.14 22.36
CA LYS A 13 34.58 14.42 22.09
C LYS A 13 34.27 13.99 20.66
N THR A 14 33.12 13.35 20.45
CA THR A 14 32.68 12.95 19.11
C THR A 14 32.43 14.17 18.22
N ASP A 15 31.82 15.24 18.75
CA ASP A 15 31.59 16.49 18.00
C ASP A 15 32.90 17.08 17.42
N ASP A 16 34.04 16.91 18.11
CA ASP A 16 35.34 17.37 17.60
C ASP A 16 35.80 16.51 16.42
N LEU A 17 35.52 15.19 16.45
CA LEU A 17 35.80 14.25 15.34
C LEU A 17 34.86 14.43 14.15
N GLU A 18 33.63 14.87 14.38
CA GLU A 18 32.67 15.20 13.31
C GLU A 18 33.00 16.54 12.65
N ALA A 19 33.54 17.49 13.42
CA ALA A 19 33.95 18.79 12.91
C ALA A 19 35.30 18.75 12.17
N ASP A 20 36.22 17.87 12.61
CA ASP A 20 37.51 17.63 11.98
C ASP A 20 37.82 16.13 11.95
N ASN A 21 37.83 15.58 10.74
CA ASN A 21 37.98 14.16 10.51
C ASN A 21 39.44 13.68 10.53
N SER A 22 40.39 14.51 10.98
CA SER A 22 41.80 14.15 11.09
C SER A 22 42.27 14.12 12.55
N VAL A 23 42.97 13.06 12.94
CA VAL A 23 43.52 12.87 14.29
C VAL A 23 45.04 12.87 14.24
N ASP A 24 45.65 13.91 14.81
CA ASP A 24 47.08 13.99 15.04
C ASP A 24 47.47 13.50 16.44
N ALA A 25 48.41 12.56 16.51
CA ALA A 25 49.00 12.04 17.74
C ALA A 25 50.48 12.39 17.83
N SER A 26 50.95 12.72 19.04
CA SER A 26 52.38 12.86 19.32
C SER A 26 52.75 12.29 20.68
N VAL A 27 53.98 11.80 20.81
CA VAL A 27 54.54 11.34 22.08
C VAL A 27 55.98 11.81 22.21
N THR A 28 56.32 12.38 23.37
CA THR A 28 57.68 12.80 23.70
C THR A 28 58.26 11.93 24.79
N ALA A 29 59.44 11.36 24.55
CA ALA A 29 60.21 10.63 25.55
C ALA A 29 61.43 11.46 25.97
N THR A 30 61.76 11.42 27.26
CA THR A 30 62.97 12.02 27.82
C THR A 30 63.72 10.97 28.62
N ASP A 31 65.02 10.78 28.35
CA ASP A 31 65.85 9.85 29.11
C ASP A 31 66.42 10.46 30.40
N ALA A 32 67.07 9.65 31.23
CA ALA A 32 67.65 10.10 32.50
C ALA A 32 68.83 11.07 32.33
N ALA A 33 69.44 11.14 31.15
CA ALA A 33 70.50 12.09 30.83
C ALA A 33 69.95 13.43 30.30
N GLY A 34 68.63 13.53 30.09
CA GLY A 34 67.93 14.73 29.64
C GLY A 34 67.75 14.82 28.11
N ASN A 35 68.08 13.78 27.35
CA ASN A 35 67.82 13.77 25.90
C ASN A 35 66.33 13.59 25.66
N SER A 36 65.74 14.38 24.74
CA SER A 36 64.32 14.26 24.39
C SER A 36 64.11 14.02 22.90
N GLN A 37 63.09 13.21 22.58
CA GLN A 37 62.66 12.95 21.20
C GLN A 37 61.13 12.87 21.13
N THR A 38 60.54 13.46 20.08
CA THR A 38 59.11 13.39 19.79
C THR A 38 58.87 12.54 18.54
N ALA A 39 57.89 11.65 18.61
CA ALA A 39 57.33 10.95 17.45
C ALA A 39 55.90 11.44 17.21
N THR A 40 55.47 11.42 15.95
CA THR A 40 54.12 11.83 15.52
C THR A 40 53.49 10.76 14.64
N ALA A 41 52.16 10.74 14.59
CA ALA A 41 51.37 9.94 13.66
C ALA A 41 50.02 10.64 13.43
N ASP A 42 49.45 10.46 12.25
CA ASP A 42 48.14 10.98 11.88
C ASP A 42 47.21 9.87 11.40
N ARG A 43 45.91 10.13 11.45
CA ARG A 43 44.87 9.26 10.91
C ARG A 43 43.62 10.05 10.56
N ASP A 44 43.18 9.90 9.31
CA ASP A 44 41.86 10.38 8.89
C ASP A 44 40.75 9.34 9.17
N ILE A 45 39.53 9.85 9.35
CA ILE A 45 38.28 9.10 9.41
C ILE A 45 37.28 9.63 8.37
N SER A 46 36.23 8.86 8.10
CA SER A 46 35.04 9.35 7.38
C SER A 46 33.87 9.42 8.35
N VAL A 47 32.98 10.39 8.15
CA VAL A 47 31.77 10.55 8.95
C VAL A 47 30.59 10.35 8.02
N ASP A 48 29.73 9.40 8.38
CA ASP A 48 28.50 9.07 7.65
C ASP A 48 27.40 8.85 8.70
N THR A 49 26.47 9.79 8.77
CA THR A 49 25.41 9.85 9.79
C THR A 49 24.03 10.05 9.18
N GLU A 50 23.93 10.01 7.85
CA GLU A 50 22.71 10.31 7.11
C GLU A 50 22.12 9.03 6.53
N ILE A 51 20.84 8.81 6.79
CA ILE A 51 20.05 7.80 6.09
C ILE A 51 18.60 8.26 6.01
N ASN A 52 17.95 7.93 4.89
CA ASN A 52 16.55 8.23 4.63
C ASN A 52 15.80 6.97 4.15
N ALA A 53 14.54 6.82 4.52
CA ALA A 53 13.65 5.84 3.93
C ALA A 53 12.25 6.42 3.75
N SER A 54 11.55 6.02 2.69
CA SER A 54 10.13 6.26 2.51
C SER A 54 9.42 5.03 1.94
N ILE A 55 8.13 4.89 2.24
CA ILE A 55 7.23 3.87 1.71
C ILE A 55 5.84 4.47 1.49
N THR A 56 5.13 3.99 0.48
CA THR A 56 3.73 4.32 0.20
C THR A 56 2.92 3.05 -0.02
N ILE A 57 1.59 3.15 0.02
CA ILE A 57 0.65 2.09 -0.37
C ILE A 57 -0.28 2.70 -1.43
N ASP A 58 -0.32 2.09 -2.60
CA ASP A 58 -1.22 2.47 -3.71
C ASP A 58 -2.69 2.15 -3.36
N THR A 59 -3.63 2.59 -4.20
CA THR A 59 -5.05 2.21 -4.04
C THR A 59 -5.21 0.69 -4.10
N ILE A 60 -6.01 0.14 -3.18
CA ILE A 60 -6.33 -1.29 -3.14
C ILE A 60 -7.56 -1.54 -3.99
N ALA A 61 -7.60 -2.65 -4.72
CA ALA A 61 -8.69 -2.98 -5.65
C ALA A 61 -8.98 -1.92 -6.75
N GLY A 62 -8.16 -0.86 -6.84
CA GLY A 62 -8.33 0.25 -7.78
C GLY A 62 -9.04 1.48 -7.19
N ASP A 63 -9.88 1.31 -6.16
CA ASP A 63 -10.71 2.36 -5.57
C ASP A 63 -10.87 2.31 -4.04
N ASP A 64 -10.10 1.45 -3.36
CA ASP A 64 -10.16 1.16 -1.92
C ASP A 64 -11.49 0.56 -1.43
N VAL A 65 -12.27 -0.03 -2.34
CA VAL A 65 -13.50 -0.75 -2.01
C VAL A 65 -13.38 -2.18 -2.52
N LEU A 66 -13.38 -3.17 -1.63
CA LEU A 66 -13.51 -4.56 -2.04
C LEU A 66 -14.97 -4.85 -2.39
N ASN A 67 -15.24 -5.01 -3.69
CA ASN A 67 -16.53 -5.49 -4.16
C ASN A 67 -16.64 -7.03 -4.08
N ALA A 68 -17.83 -7.57 -4.36
CA ALA A 68 -18.08 -9.01 -4.29
C ALA A 68 -17.12 -9.86 -5.14
N ASP A 69 -16.84 -9.45 -6.39
CA ASP A 69 -15.95 -10.18 -7.29
C ASP A 69 -14.48 -10.12 -6.84
N GLU A 70 -14.10 -9.05 -6.14
CA GLU A 70 -12.76 -8.91 -5.54
C GLU A 70 -12.63 -9.70 -4.24
N ALA A 71 -13.65 -9.65 -3.38
CA ALA A 71 -13.74 -10.43 -2.15
C ALA A 71 -13.63 -11.94 -2.42
N ASP A 72 -14.19 -12.43 -3.53
CA ASP A 72 -14.12 -13.85 -3.92
C ASP A 72 -12.70 -14.31 -4.38
N LYS A 73 -11.74 -13.40 -4.56
CA LYS A 73 -10.36 -13.76 -4.96
C LYS A 73 -9.57 -14.19 -3.73
N GLU A 74 -8.79 -15.27 -3.84
CA GLU A 74 -7.93 -15.76 -2.74
C GLU A 74 -6.92 -14.70 -2.26
N PHE A 75 -6.39 -13.87 -3.17
CA PHE A 75 -5.42 -12.84 -2.86
C PHE A 75 -5.74 -11.52 -3.55
N THR A 76 -5.47 -10.43 -2.84
CA THR A 76 -5.45 -9.06 -3.33
C THR A 76 -4.01 -8.55 -3.32
N SER A 77 -3.55 -8.00 -4.44
CA SER A 77 -2.19 -7.44 -4.51
C SER A 77 -2.16 -6.08 -3.83
N VAL A 78 -1.32 -5.94 -2.82
CA VAL A 78 -0.97 -4.65 -2.22
C VAL A 78 0.33 -4.17 -2.86
N THR A 79 0.29 -2.99 -3.47
CA THR A 79 1.45 -2.38 -4.15
C THR A 79 1.79 -1.03 -3.55
N GLY A 80 3.00 -0.58 -3.82
CA GLY A 80 3.42 0.77 -3.48
C GLY A 80 4.82 1.08 -3.98
N THR A 81 5.27 2.28 -3.69
CA THR A 81 6.64 2.76 -3.99
C THR A 81 7.45 2.93 -2.71
N VAL A 82 8.77 2.86 -2.84
CA VAL A 82 9.73 3.17 -1.78
C VAL A 82 10.76 4.19 -2.28
N GLY A 83 11.46 4.85 -1.36
CA GLY A 83 12.47 5.85 -1.71
C GLY A 83 13.49 6.11 -0.59
N GLY A 84 14.32 7.13 -0.79
CA GLY A 84 15.48 7.40 0.06
C GLY A 84 16.62 6.44 -0.25
N ASP A 85 17.23 5.86 0.79
CA ASP A 85 18.32 4.90 0.73
C ASP A 85 17.85 3.44 0.66
N VAL A 86 16.54 3.22 0.53
CA VAL A 86 15.95 1.91 0.24
C VAL A 86 16.45 1.43 -1.12
N LYS A 87 16.77 0.14 -1.22
CA LYS A 87 17.34 -0.49 -2.42
C LYS A 87 16.51 -1.69 -2.85
N ALA A 88 16.63 -2.05 -4.13
CA ALA A 88 16.09 -3.31 -4.61
C ALA A 88 16.68 -4.48 -3.81
N GLY A 89 15.80 -5.38 -3.34
CA GLY A 89 16.15 -6.47 -2.44
C GLY A 89 15.92 -6.19 -0.96
N ASP A 90 15.70 -4.94 -0.54
CA ASP A 90 15.25 -4.65 0.83
C ASP A 90 13.86 -5.27 1.05
N GLU A 91 13.63 -5.78 2.28
CA GLU A 91 12.37 -6.43 2.63
C GLU A 91 11.31 -5.39 3.02
N VAL A 92 10.14 -5.51 2.39
CA VAL A 92 8.91 -4.82 2.76
C VAL A 92 8.06 -5.78 3.57
N THR A 93 7.55 -5.29 4.70
CA THR A 93 6.63 -6.03 5.57
C THR A 93 5.29 -5.34 5.59
N LEU A 94 4.22 -6.07 5.29
CA LEU A 94 2.84 -5.66 5.50
C LEU A 94 2.25 -6.40 6.70
N THR A 95 1.41 -5.71 7.48
CA THR A 95 0.59 -6.30 8.53
C THR A 95 -0.87 -6.02 8.24
N VAL A 96 -1.69 -7.08 8.18
CA VAL A 96 -3.14 -7.01 7.94
C VAL A 96 -3.80 -8.05 8.83
N ASN A 97 -4.84 -7.67 9.58
CA ASN A 97 -5.51 -8.58 10.53
C ASN A 97 -4.53 -9.25 11.52
N GLY A 98 -3.43 -8.56 11.86
CA GLY A 98 -2.36 -9.10 12.69
C GLY A 98 -1.46 -10.17 12.03
N GLU A 99 -1.73 -10.54 10.77
CA GLU A 99 -0.88 -11.44 9.98
C GLU A 99 0.20 -10.67 9.23
N THR A 100 1.36 -11.30 9.07
CA THR A 100 2.53 -10.69 8.43
C THR A 100 2.73 -11.22 7.03
N TYR A 101 2.85 -10.30 6.06
CA TYR A 101 3.15 -10.58 4.67
C TYR A 101 4.45 -9.90 4.29
N THR A 102 5.36 -10.62 3.64
CA THR A 102 6.65 -10.05 3.22
C THR A 102 6.86 -10.15 1.72
N GLY A 103 7.61 -9.20 1.19
CA GLY A 103 8.12 -9.22 -0.16
C GLY A 103 9.33 -8.31 -0.27
N ASN A 104 9.92 -8.25 -1.47
CA ASN A 104 11.12 -7.47 -1.68
C ASN A 104 10.84 -6.27 -2.56
N VAL A 105 11.57 -5.19 -2.32
CA VAL A 105 11.64 -4.06 -3.23
C VAL A 105 12.24 -4.51 -4.56
N VAL A 106 11.61 -4.10 -5.66
CA VAL A 106 12.04 -4.33 -7.03
C VAL A 106 12.08 -3.02 -7.81
N GLU A 107 13.04 -2.90 -8.71
CA GLU A 107 13.09 -1.79 -9.67
C GLU A 107 12.18 -2.11 -10.87
N ASN A 108 11.23 -1.22 -11.16
CA ASN A 108 10.33 -1.38 -12.30
C ASN A 108 11.01 -0.99 -13.63
N ALA A 109 10.32 -1.15 -14.76
CA ALA A 109 10.88 -0.83 -16.08
C ALA A 109 11.19 0.66 -16.30
N SER A 110 10.63 1.55 -15.47
CA SER A 110 10.87 3.00 -15.49
C SER A 110 12.04 3.42 -14.59
N GLY A 111 12.56 2.50 -13.76
CA GLY A 111 13.62 2.78 -12.77
C GLY A 111 13.11 3.16 -11.38
N ASP A 112 11.80 3.08 -11.12
CA ASP A 112 11.26 3.36 -9.79
C ASP A 112 11.32 2.10 -8.91
N LEU A 113 11.59 2.30 -7.62
CA LEU A 113 11.56 1.22 -6.63
C LEU A 113 10.13 1.00 -6.13
N THR A 114 9.66 -0.23 -6.29
CA THR A 114 8.27 -0.66 -6.03
C THR A 114 8.24 -1.96 -5.26
N TYR A 115 7.10 -2.31 -4.70
CA TYR A 115 6.82 -3.65 -4.19
C TYR A 115 5.41 -4.09 -4.60
N SER A 116 5.19 -5.40 -4.64
CA SER A 116 3.89 -6.02 -4.85
C SER A 116 3.84 -7.28 -4.01
N ILE A 117 2.97 -7.28 -3.00
CA ILE A 117 2.83 -8.36 -2.03
C ILE A 117 1.39 -8.87 -2.09
N PRO A 118 1.17 -10.16 -2.37
CA PRO A 118 -0.17 -10.75 -2.29
C PRO A 118 -0.58 -10.89 -0.82
N VAL A 119 -1.68 -10.25 -0.46
CA VAL A 119 -2.33 -10.36 0.86
C VAL A 119 -3.59 -11.20 0.67
N LYS A 120 -3.92 -12.08 1.63
CA LYS A 120 -5.18 -12.84 1.56
C LYS A 120 -6.35 -11.88 1.64
N THR A 121 -7.30 -12.04 0.75
CA THR A 121 -8.47 -11.15 0.74
C THR A 121 -9.30 -11.30 2.02
N ASP A 122 -9.43 -12.52 2.56
CA ASP A 122 -10.07 -12.77 3.86
C ASP A 122 -9.49 -11.92 5.02
N ASP A 123 -8.18 -11.64 5.00
CA ASP A 123 -7.56 -10.81 6.04
C ASP A 123 -7.91 -9.33 5.85
N LEU A 124 -8.01 -8.86 4.60
CA LEU A 124 -8.48 -7.51 4.28
C LEU A 124 -9.96 -7.31 4.60
N GLU A 125 -10.77 -8.37 4.49
CA GLU A 125 -12.18 -8.34 4.89
C GLU A 125 -12.33 -8.32 6.42
N ALA A 126 -11.49 -9.08 7.13
CA ALA A 126 -11.50 -9.15 8.59
C ALA A 126 -10.97 -7.87 9.25
N ASP A 127 -9.96 -7.24 8.65
CA ASP A 127 -9.38 -5.98 9.08
C ASP A 127 -9.12 -5.09 7.86
N ASN A 128 -9.86 -3.99 7.77
CA ASN A 128 -9.83 -3.10 6.63
C ASN A 128 -8.66 -2.10 6.67
N SER A 129 -7.61 -2.38 7.46
CA SER A 129 -6.41 -1.55 7.58
C SER A 129 -5.17 -2.33 7.19
N ILE A 130 -4.26 -1.67 6.48
CA ILE A 130 -2.98 -2.23 6.03
C ILE A 130 -1.87 -1.35 6.56
N ASP A 131 -0.99 -1.93 7.38
CA ASP A 131 0.26 -1.28 7.79
C ASP A 131 1.42 -1.81 6.93
N ALA A 132 2.24 -0.91 6.38
CA ALA A 132 3.43 -1.24 5.61
C ALA A 132 4.69 -0.67 6.27
N SER A 133 5.80 -1.40 6.17
CA SER A 133 7.12 -0.93 6.59
C SER A 133 8.25 -1.42 5.71
N VAL A 134 9.32 -0.61 5.62
CA VAL A 134 10.58 -0.97 4.96
C VAL A 134 11.74 -0.38 5.76
N THR A 135 12.86 -1.09 5.83
CA THR A 135 14.06 -0.61 6.53
C THR A 135 15.23 -0.48 5.56
N ALA A 136 15.75 0.73 5.40
CA ALA A 136 17.00 0.99 4.71
C ALA A 136 18.18 0.83 5.68
N THR A 137 19.29 0.27 5.19
CA THR A 137 20.58 0.25 5.92
C THR A 137 21.71 0.57 4.95
N ASP A 138 22.59 1.49 5.35
CA ASP A 138 23.74 1.88 4.54
C ASP A 138 25.02 1.07 4.89
N ALA A 139 26.13 1.42 4.26
CA ALA A 139 27.41 0.73 4.49
C ALA A 139 28.11 1.16 5.80
N ALA A 140 27.77 2.33 6.34
CA ALA A 140 28.27 2.81 7.63
C ALA A 140 27.54 2.17 8.82
N GLY A 141 26.39 1.52 8.55
CA GLY A 141 25.55 0.87 9.55
C GLY A 141 24.45 1.77 10.09
N ASN A 142 24.17 2.91 9.45
CA ASN A 142 22.98 3.69 9.74
C ASN A 142 21.76 2.91 9.22
N SER A 143 20.67 2.93 9.99
CA SER A 143 19.42 2.28 9.62
C SER A 143 18.24 3.19 9.90
N GLN A 144 17.25 3.20 9.00
CA GLN A 144 15.97 3.87 9.22
C GLN A 144 14.83 3.01 8.68
N THR A 145 13.77 2.90 9.48
CA THR A 145 12.52 2.26 9.08
C THR A 145 11.50 3.33 8.70
N ALA A 146 10.91 3.21 7.52
CA ALA A 146 9.76 3.98 7.09
C ALA A 146 8.49 3.14 7.24
N THR A 147 7.37 3.81 7.51
CA THR A 147 6.06 3.17 7.68
C THR A 147 4.98 3.95 6.92
N ALA A 148 3.93 3.28 6.49
CA ALA A 148 2.72 3.86 5.93
C ALA A 148 1.51 2.99 6.29
N ASP A 149 0.33 3.59 6.34
CA ASP A 149 -0.93 2.91 6.57
C ASP A 149 -1.94 3.25 5.47
N ARG A 150 -2.89 2.33 5.23
CA ARG A 150 -4.00 2.55 4.29
C ARG A 150 -5.22 1.76 4.72
N ASP A 151 -6.35 2.45 4.79
CA ASP A 151 -7.66 1.84 5.04
C ASP A 151 -8.41 1.57 3.73
N ILE A 152 -9.25 0.55 3.75
CA ILE A 152 -10.21 0.19 2.69
C ILE A 152 -11.62 0.10 3.25
N SER A 153 -12.60 -0.13 2.38
CA SER A 153 -13.95 -0.56 2.78
C SER A 153 -14.35 -1.82 2.01
N VAL A 154 -15.37 -2.51 2.49
CA VAL A 154 -15.91 -3.72 1.86
C VAL A 154 -17.37 -3.47 1.52
N ASP A 155 -17.73 -3.62 0.24
CA ASP A 155 -19.09 -3.47 -0.27
C ASP A 155 -19.41 -4.60 -1.23
N THR A 156 -19.85 -5.73 -0.67
CA THR A 156 -20.16 -6.96 -1.41
C THR A 156 -21.65 -7.11 -1.71
N GLU A 157 -22.47 -6.12 -1.36
CA GLU A 157 -23.93 -6.21 -1.45
C GLU A 157 -24.50 -5.35 -2.57
N ILE A 158 -25.39 -5.93 -3.37
CA ILE A 158 -26.24 -5.19 -4.30
C ILE A 158 -27.67 -5.75 -4.21
N ASN A 159 -28.65 -4.87 -4.23
CA ASN A 159 -30.05 -5.21 -4.07
C ASN A 159 -30.86 -4.68 -5.25
N ALA A 160 -31.73 -5.51 -5.83
CA ALA A 160 -32.66 -5.08 -6.86
C ALA A 160 -34.03 -5.72 -6.64
N SER A 161 -35.08 -4.95 -6.90
CA SER A 161 -36.46 -5.43 -6.88
C SER A 161 -37.24 -4.86 -8.06
N ILE A 162 -38.22 -5.62 -8.53
CA ILE A 162 -39.10 -5.23 -9.62
C ILE A 162 -40.51 -5.78 -9.38
N THR A 163 -41.53 -5.01 -9.72
CA THR A 163 -42.93 -5.42 -9.74
C THR A 163 -43.49 -5.26 -11.15
N ILE A 164 -44.61 -5.93 -11.41
CA ILE A 164 -45.45 -5.70 -12.59
C ILE A 164 -46.84 -5.35 -12.06
N ASP A 165 -47.39 -4.21 -12.50
CA ASP A 165 -48.74 -3.79 -12.17
C ASP A 165 -49.76 -4.62 -12.95
N ILE A 166 -51.03 -4.53 -12.56
CA ILE A 166 -52.13 -5.19 -13.29
C ILE A 166 -52.14 -4.76 -14.76
N ILE A 167 -52.19 -5.74 -15.67
CA ILE A 167 -52.19 -5.49 -17.11
C ILE A 167 -53.63 -5.26 -17.57
N ALA A 168 -53.83 -4.40 -18.58
CA ALA A 168 -55.16 -4.04 -19.09
C ALA A 168 -56.14 -3.45 -18.05
N GLY A 169 -55.67 -3.13 -16.84
CA GLY A 169 -56.46 -2.51 -15.76
C GLY A 169 -57.25 -3.49 -14.88
N ASP A 170 -57.43 -4.73 -15.30
CA ASP A 170 -58.11 -5.79 -14.54
C ASP A 170 -57.42 -7.16 -14.61
N ASP A 171 -56.20 -7.22 -15.15
CA ASP A 171 -55.41 -8.43 -15.40
C ASP A 171 -56.06 -9.41 -16.41
N VAL A 172 -57.00 -8.93 -17.23
CA VAL A 172 -57.69 -9.72 -18.25
C VAL A 172 -57.72 -8.97 -19.58
N LEU A 173 -57.04 -9.51 -20.60
CA LEU A 173 -57.10 -8.96 -21.94
C LEU A 173 -58.44 -9.32 -22.61
N ASN A 174 -59.34 -8.34 -22.77
CA ASN A 174 -60.60 -8.52 -23.50
C ASN A 174 -60.42 -8.34 -25.02
N ALA A 175 -61.49 -8.57 -25.79
CA ALA A 175 -61.43 -8.51 -27.25
C ALA A 175 -61.04 -7.11 -27.79
N GLU A 176 -61.50 -6.04 -27.15
CA GLU A 176 -61.18 -4.67 -27.58
C GLU A 176 -59.72 -4.32 -27.26
N GLU A 177 -59.19 -4.77 -26.13
CA GLU A 177 -57.78 -4.57 -25.78
C GLU A 177 -56.85 -5.43 -26.64
N ALA A 178 -57.25 -6.66 -26.97
CA ALA A 178 -56.49 -7.54 -27.85
C ALA A 178 -56.40 -7.03 -29.29
N ASP A 179 -57.36 -6.21 -29.74
CA ASP A 179 -57.33 -5.56 -31.05
C ASP A 179 -56.42 -4.32 -31.10
N LYS A 180 -55.90 -3.84 -29.95
CA LYS A 180 -54.93 -2.74 -29.92
C LYS A 180 -53.55 -3.21 -30.39
N GLU A 181 -52.84 -2.34 -31.10
CA GLU A 181 -51.46 -2.62 -31.55
C GLU A 181 -50.48 -2.79 -30.37
N PHE A 182 -50.69 -2.05 -29.26
CA PHE A 182 -49.86 -2.12 -28.06
C PHE A 182 -50.70 -2.09 -26.78
N THR A 183 -50.28 -2.87 -25.78
CA THR A 183 -50.76 -2.80 -24.39
C THR A 183 -49.58 -2.44 -23.49
N SER A 184 -49.75 -1.44 -22.64
CA SER A 184 -48.71 -1.03 -21.69
C SER A 184 -48.56 -2.06 -20.57
N VAL A 185 -47.32 -2.44 -20.27
CA VAL A 185 -46.95 -3.18 -19.07
C VAL A 185 -46.17 -2.20 -18.20
N THR A 186 -46.65 -1.96 -16.98
CA THR A 186 -46.03 -1.03 -16.03
C THR A 186 -45.65 -1.78 -14.76
N GLY A 187 -44.90 -1.12 -13.90
CA GLY A 187 -44.44 -1.66 -12.64
C GLY A 187 -43.54 -0.66 -11.92
N THR A 188 -42.96 -1.09 -10.82
CA THR A 188 -42.00 -0.30 -10.04
C THR A 188 -40.72 -1.09 -9.82
N VAL A 189 -39.60 -0.38 -9.64
CA VAL A 189 -38.30 -0.96 -9.27
C VAL A 189 -37.83 -0.37 -7.94
N GLY A 190 -36.88 -1.02 -7.28
CA GLY A 190 -36.27 -0.53 -6.04
C GLY A 190 -34.95 -1.21 -5.70
N GLY A 191 -34.32 -0.80 -4.59
CA GLY A 191 -32.95 -1.18 -4.25
C GLY A 191 -31.94 -0.23 -4.89
N ASP A 192 -30.86 -0.77 -5.43
CA ASP A 192 -29.77 -0.06 -6.13
C ASP A 192 -30.08 0.24 -7.60
N VAL A 193 -31.28 -0.14 -8.07
CA VAL A 193 -31.78 0.18 -9.41
C VAL A 193 -31.92 1.69 -9.57
N LYS A 194 -31.34 2.24 -10.64
CA LYS A 194 -31.28 3.67 -10.93
C LYS A 194 -32.01 4.00 -12.23
N ALA A 195 -32.45 5.25 -12.38
CA ALA A 195 -32.96 5.74 -13.65
C ALA A 195 -31.90 5.55 -14.76
N GLY A 196 -32.32 5.02 -15.89
CA GLY A 196 -31.45 4.63 -16.99
C GLY A 196 -31.10 3.14 -17.02
N ASP A 197 -31.29 2.38 -15.95
CA ASP A 197 -31.11 0.92 -15.96
C ASP A 197 -32.10 0.27 -16.93
N GLU A 198 -31.66 -0.75 -17.65
CA GLU A 198 -32.50 -1.44 -18.65
C GLU A 198 -33.52 -2.37 -17.97
N VAL A 199 -34.78 -2.25 -18.38
CA VAL A 199 -35.86 -3.18 -18.07
C VAL A 199 -36.10 -4.06 -19.29
N THR A 200 -35.95 -5.37 -19.12
CA THR A 200 -36.25 -6.35 -20.17
C THR A 200 -37.52 -7.13 -19.82
N LEU A 201 -38.49 -7.13 -20.73
CA LEU A 201 -39.69 -7.96 -20.67
C LEU A 201 -39.59 -9.05 -21.74
N THR A 202 -39.99 -10.28 -21.39
CA THR A 202 -40.13 -11.37 -22.35
C THR A 202 -41.59 -11.82 -22.41
N VAL A 203 -42.22 -11.67 -23.57
CA VAL A 203 -43.62 -12.04 -23.79
C VAL A 203 -43.70 -12.91 -25.03
N ASN A 204 -44.24 -14.13 -24.90
CA ASN A 204 -44.30 -15.11 -25.99
C ASN A 204 -42.94 -15.38 -26.68
N GLY A 205 -41.84 -15.29 -25.93
CA GLY A 205 -40.48 -15.46 -26.45
C GLY A 205 -39.93 -14.25 -27.22
N GLU A 206 -40.72 -13.17 -27.37
CA GLU A 206 -40.26 -11.89 -27.89
C GLU A 206 -39.72 -11.01 -26.76
N THR A 207 -38.66 -10.26 -27.05
CA THR A 207 -37.98 -9.39 -26.08
C THR A 207 -38.36 -7.94 -26.32
N TYR A 208 -38.80 -7.27 -25.26
CA TYR A 208 -39.06 -5.84 -25.23
C TYR A 208 -38.14 -5.19 -24.21
N THR A 209 -37.48 -4.12 -24.59
CA THR A 209 -36.61 -3.36 -23.69
C THR A 209 -37.10 -1.94 -23.51
N GLY A 210 -36.86 -1.41 -22.32
CA GLY A 210 -37.08 -0.02 -21.96
C GLY A 210 -36.10 0.36 -20.85
N ASN A 211 -36.16 1.59 -20.37
CA ASN A 211 -35.30 2.04 -19.28
C ASN A 211 -36.15 2.42 -18.07
N VAL A 212 -35.60 2.21 -16.88
CA VAL A 212 -36.11 2.79 -15.64
C VAL A 212 -36.11 4.32 -15.78
N VAL A 213 -37.21 4.95 -15.40
CA VAL A 213 -37.34 6.40 -15.39
C VAL A 213 -37.61 6.88 -13.97
N GLU A 214 -37.19 8.11 -13.68
CA GLU A 214 -37.56 8.78 -12.43
C GLU A 214 -39.09 8.88 -12.34
N ASN A 215 -39.62 8.62 -11.14
CA ASN A 215 -41.03 8.84 -10.87
C ASN A 215 -41.27 10.36 -10.73
N THR A 216 -41.43 11.05 -11.86
CA THR A 216 -41.80 12.46 -11.86
C THR A 216 -43.29 12.58 -11.58
N ALA A 217 -43.63 13.06 -10.38
CA ALA A 217 -44.98 13.46 -10.00
C ALA A 217 -45.50 14.63 -10.85
#